data_AF-I4WWD3-F1
#
_entry.id   AF-I4WWD3-F1
#
_cell.length_a   1.000
_cell.length_b   1.000
_cell.length_c   1.000
_cell.angle_alpha   90.00
_cell.angle_beta   90.00
_cell.angle_gamma   90.00
#
_symmetry.space_group_name_H-M   'P 1'
#
loop_
_entity.id
_entity.type
_entity.pdbx_description
1 polymer ?
#
loop_
_entity_poly.entity_id
_entity_poly.type
_entity_poly.pdbx_seq_one_letter_code
_entity_poly.pdbx_strand_id
1 'polypeptide(L)'
;PRHRRPGACRARGKPSSRAAAGDFEQRAQAVIVASGGIGGNQALVRQNWPARLGTPPAHMLCGVPAHVDGRMLGISETAGARLINRDRMWHYVEGIENWDPIWPMHAIRILPGPSSLWFDATGKRLPGPLWPGFDTLGTLEYLRHTGHDYSWFVLDQSIIRREFALSGSEQNPDLTGKSWRQVAKRAIGKHAPAPVEAFKQHGRDFVVRDTLEELVAGMNALAGNALLDAAQLRREIEARDRQFDNPYSKDSQVMAIHNARRYRGDRLVRVAKPHRLLDPSHGPLIAVRLNILTRKTLGGLETDLQARVLGHDGQPLPGLYAAGEAAGFGGGGLHGYRSLEGSFLGGCLFSGRIAGRAAAAAVA
;
A
#
# COMPACT_ATOMS: atom_id res chain seq x y z
N PRO A 1 -19.18 3.32 -25.78
CA PRO A 1 -18.04 4.00 -25.10
C PRO A 1 -17.90 5.41 -25.69
N ARG A 2 -17.57 6.46 -24.92
CA ARG A 2 -17.44 7.84 -25.46
C ARG A 2 -15.98 8.17 -25.73
N HIS A 3 -15.66 8.69 -26.93
CA HIS A 3 -14.27 8.84 -27.39
C HIS A 3 -13.69 10.03 -26.64
N ARG A 4 -12.48 9.85 -26.10
CA ARG A 4 -11.72 10.95 -25.50
C ARG A 4 -10.80 11.51 -26.59
N ARG A 5 -10.78 12.83 -26.79
CA ARG A 5 -9.82 13.48 -27.72
C ARG A 5 -8.39 13.09 -27.32
N PRO A 6 -7.51 12.73 -28.27
CA PRO A 6 -6.08 12.68 -28.03
C PRO A 6 -5.55 14.12 -27.96
N GLY A 7 -5.75 14.78 -26.82
CA GLY A 7 -5.02 16.00 -26.49
C GLY A 7 -3.64 15.62 -25.96
N ALA A 8 -2.61 16.39 -26.36
CA ALA A 8 -1.20 16.35 -25.95
C ALA A 8 -0.87 15.38 -24.80
N CYS A 9 0.10 14.48 -25.03
CA CYS A 9 0.62 13.48 -24.10
C CYS A 9 0.58 13.97 -22.64
N ARG A 10 -0.50 13.65 -21.91
CA ARG A 10 -0.68 14.14 -20.54
C ARG A 10 0.34 13.46 -19.63
N ALA A 11 0.85 14.21 -18.65
CA ALA A 11 1.72 13.65 -17.62
C ALA A 11 1.06 12.42 -16.96
N ARG A 12 1.87 11.38 -16.74
CA ARG A 12 1.47 10.05 -16.25
C ARG A 12 0.51 10.15 -15.05
N GLY A 13 -0.63 9.45 -15.10
CA GLY A 13 -1.50 9.27 -13.93
C GLY A 13 -2.48 10.41 -13.61
N LYS A 14 -2.40 11.58 -14.27
CA LYS A 14 -3.39 12.66 -14.11
C LYS A 14 -4.79 12.26 -14.62
N PRO A 15 -5.87 12.84 -14.06
CA PRO A 15 -7.22 12.59 -14.55
C PRO A 15 -7.35 12.94 -16.04
N SER A 16 -8.00 12.06 -16.79
CA SER A 16 -8.49 12.38 -18.13
C SER A 16 -9.67 13.35 -18.03
N SER A 17 -9.87 14.20 -19.05
CA SER A 17 -11.07 15.04 -19.14
C SER A 17 -12.35 14.19 -19.03
N ARG A 18 -13.33 14.72 -18.30
CA ARG A 18 -14.70 14.16 -18.23
C ARG A 18 -15.66 14.82 -19.23
N ALA A 19 -15.23 15.90 -19.90
CA ALA A 19 -15.99 16.49 -20.99
C ALA A 19 -16.04 15.51 -22.17
N ALA A 20 -17.25 15.19 -22.62
CA ALA A 20 -17.45 14.34 -23.79
C ALA A 20 -16.94 15.08 -25.04
N ALA A 21 -16.09 14.42 -25.83
CA ALA A 21 -15.66 14.98 -27.12
C ALA A 21 -16.59 14.60 -28.28
N GLY A 22 -17.42 13.57 -28.08
CA GLY A 22 -18.34 13.00 -29.06
C GLY A 22 -18.68 11.56 -28.68
N ASP A 23 -19.66 11.00 -29.36
CA ASP A 23 -20.02 9.59 -29.26
C ASP A 23 -19.29 8.79 -30.36
N PHE A 24 -18.99 7.53 -30.07
CA PHE A 24 -18.49 6.58 -31.07
C PHE A 24 -18.98 5.18 -30.73
N GLU A 25 -19.02 4.34 -31.75
CA GLU A 25 -19.31 2.92 -31.62
C GLU A 25 -18.14 2.11 -32.16
N GLN A 26 -17.76 1.06 -31.44
CA GLN A 26 -16.79 0.09 -31.90
C GLN A 26 -17.37 -1.31 -31.68
N ARG A 27 -17.40 -2.10 -32.74
CA ARG A 27 -17.90 -3.48 -32.72
C ARG A 27 -16.70 -4.41 -32.65
N ALA A 28 -16.81 -5.42 -31.79
CA ALA A 28 -15.80 -6.45 -31.62
C ALA A 28 -16.49 -7.78 -31.31
N GLN A 29 -15.95 -8.89 -31.80
CA GLN A 29 -16.42 -10.23 -31.48
C GLN A 29 -16.09 -10.62 -30.02
N ALA A 30 -15.03 -10.03 -29.45
CA ALA A 30 -14.63 -10.21 -28.06
C ALA A 30 -14.15 -8.90 -27.42
N VAL A 31 -14.48 -8.69 -26.15
CA VAL A 31 -14.10 -7.54 -25.33
C VAL A 31 -13.44 -8.04 -24.04
N ILE A 32 -12.23 -7.54 -23.76
CA ILE A 32 -11.48 -7.89 -22.55
C ILE A 32 -11.45 -6.68 -21.60
N VAL A 33 -11.99 -6.84 -20.40
CA VAL A 33 -11.97 -5.83 -19.33
C VAL A 33 -10.71 -5.99 -18.48
N ALA A 34 -9.73 -5.11 -18.69
CA ALA A 34 -8.47 -5.05 -17.95
C ALA A 34 -8.24 -3.66 -17.33
N SER A 35 -9.30 -3.06 -16.77
CA SER A 35 -9.34 -1.66 -16.35
C SER A 35 -8.76 -1.36 -14.96
N GLY A 36 -8.31 -2.37 -14.23
CA GLY A 36 -8.01 -2.24 -12.80
C GLY A 36 -9.27 -2.29 -11.91
N GLY A 37 -9.08 -2.08 -10.61
CA GLY A 37 -10.16 -2.05 -9.63
C GLY A 37 -10.69 -0.65 -9.33
N ILE A 38 -11.11 -0.42 -8.08
CA ILE A 38 -11.77 0.82 -7.65
C ILE A 38 -10.88 1.76 -6.81
N GLY A 39 -9.61 1.42 -6.59
CA GLY A 39 -8.76 2.11 -5.60
C GLY A 39 -8.61 3.63 -5.80
N GLY A 40 -8.79 4.12 -7.03
CA GLY A 40 -8.73 5.54 -7.37
C GLY A 40 -10.03 6.31 -7.15
N ASN A 41 -11.10 5.61 -6.74
CA ASN A 41 -12.42 6.17 -6.50
C ASN A 41 -12.83 5.96 -5.05
N GLN A 42 -12.54 6.94 -4.19
CA GLN A 42 -12.84 6.85 -2.77
C GLN A 42 -14.34 6.69 -2.47
N ALA A 43 -15.24 7.22 -3.30
CA ALA A 43 -16.67 7.04 -3.12
C ALA A 43 -17.06 5.55 -3.28
N LEU A 44 -16.55 4.89 -4.34
CA LEU A 44 -16.77 3.45 -4.52
C LEU A 44 -16.07 2.62 -3.43
N VAL A 45 -14.87 3.00 -3.00
CA VAL A 45 -14.20 2.35 -1.86
C VAL A 45 -15.06 2.43 -0.60
N ARG A 46 -15.62 3.60 -0.27
CA ARG A 46 -16.52 3.77 0.87
C ARG A 46 -17.81 2.96 0.73
N GLN A 47 -18.41 2.97 -0.46
CA GLN A 47 -19.64 2.22 -0.73
C GLN A 47 -19.46 0.72 -0.53
N ASN A 48 -18.30 0.18 -0.88
CA ASN A 48 -18.00 -1.24 -0.76
C ASN A 48 -17.19 -1.57 0.51
N TRP A 49 -17.04 -0.61 1.44
CA TRP A 49 -16.19 -0.78 2.61
C TRP A 49 -16.66 -1.98 3.45
N PRO A 50 -15.75 -2.87 3.90
CA PRO A 50 -16.16 -4.11 4.54
C PRO A 50 -16.71 -3.81 5.94
N ALA A 51 -17.95 -4.20 6.22
CA ALA A 51 -18.59 -3.93 7.52
C ALA A 51 -17.78 -4.44 8.72
N ARG A 52 -17.05 -5.56 8.55
CA ARG A 52 -16.12 -6.12 9.56
C ARG A 52 -14.96 -5.19 9.92
N LEU A 53 -14.64 -4.21 9.08
CA LEU A 53 -13.62 -3.18 9.34
C LEU A 53 -14.25 -1.91 9.94
N GLY A 54 -15.52 -1.94 10.37
CA GLY A 54 -16.21 -0.79 10.92
C GLY A 54 -16.45 0.31 9.88
N THR A 55 -16.34 1.57 10.31
CA THR A 55 -16.53 2.73 9.44
C THR A 55 -15.30 2.92 8.54
N PRO A 56 -15.44 3.37 7.28
CA PRO A 56 -14.30 3.77 6.47
C PRO A 56 -13.62 5.02 7.06
N PRO A 57 -12.28 5.16 6.96
CA PRO A 57 -11.57 6.35 7.45
C PRO A 57 -12.12 7.63 6.83
N ALA A 58 -12.33 8.69 7.61
CA ALA A 58 -12.72 9.98 7.08
C ALA A 58 -11.62 10.52 6.14
N HIS A 59 -10.36 10.36 6.53
CA HIS A 59 -9.21 10.68 5.68
C HIS A 59 -8.57 9.40 5.10
N MET A 60 -8.52 9.30 3.77
CA MET A 60 -7.80 8.24 3.06
C MET A 60 -6.90 8.85 1.98
N LEU A 61 -5.75 8.23 1.77
CA LEU A 61 -4.83 8.58 0.70
C LEU A 61 -5.02 7.66 -0.53
N CYS A 62 -4.54 8.08 -1.70
CA CYS A 62 -4.70 7.32 -2.95
C CYS A 62 -3.37 6.80 -3.50
N GLY A 63 -3.20 5.48 -3.45
CA GLY A 63 -1.99 4.81 -3.91
C GLY A 63 -2.02 4.43 -5.38
N VAL A 64 -3.11 4.65 -6.11
CA VAL A 64 -3.27 4.27 -7.53
C VAL A 64 -3.54 5.50 -8.41
N PRO A 65 -3.21 5.42 -9.72
CA PRO A 65 -3.55 6.48 -10.66
C PRO A 65 -5.06 6.75 -10.74
N ALA A 66 -5.43 7.97 -11.12
CA ALA A 66 -6.82 8.42 -11.20
C ALA A 66 -7.70 7.64 -12.21
N HIS A 67 -7.10 6.85 -13.11
CA HIS A 67 -7.85 6.03 -14.07
C HIS A 67 -8.32 4.69 -13.49
N VAL A 68 -7.83 4.29 -12.31
CA VAL A 68 -8.28 3.08 -11.59
C VAL A 68 -9.58 3.42 -10.84
N ASP A 69 -10.59 3.85 -11.60
CA ASP A 69 -11.82 4.48 -11.08
C ASP A 69 -13.01 3.51 -10.95
N GLY A 70 -12.80 2.23 -11.26
CA GLY A 70 -13.82 1.18 -11.17
C GLY A 70 -14.90 1.22 -12.24
N ARG A 71 -14.85 2.18 -13.19
CA ARG A 71 -15.98 2.45 -14.10
C ARG A 71 -16.43 1.24 -14.91
N MET A 72 -15.48 0.44 -15.40
CA MET A 72 -15.82 -0.72 -16.23
C MET A 72 -16.51 -1.84 -15.44
N LEU A 73 -16.34 -1.90 -14.11
CA LEU A 73 -17.05 -2.90 -13.28
C LEU A 73 -18.56 -2.66 -13.34
N GLY A 74 -19.00 -1.42 -13.13
CA GLY A 74 -20.42 -1.06 -13.19
C GLY A 74 -21.02 -1.19 -14.61
N ILE A 75 -20.24 -0.85 -15.64
CA ILE A 75 -20.66 -1.02 -17.04
C ILE A 75 -20.86 -2.50 -17.36
N SER A 76 -19.91 -3.35 -16.99
CA SER A 76 -20.01 -4.80 -17.19
C SER A 76 -21.17 -5.41 -16.40
N GLU A 77 -21.40 -4.95 -15.17
CA GLU A 77 -22.55 -5.41 -14.37
C GLU A 77 -23.89 -5.03 -15.00
N THR A 78 -24.02 -3.81 -15.54
CA THR A 78 -25.22 -3.41 -16.29
C THR A 78 -25.43 -4.26 -17.55
N ALA A 79 -24.35 -4.78 -18.13
CA ALA A 79 -24.40 -5.73 -19.24
C ALA A 79 -24.69 -7.18 -18.81
N GLY A 80 -24.98 -7.42 -17.52
CA GLY A 80 -25.36 -8.74 -16.97
C GLY A 80 -24.23 -9.47 -16.25
N ALA A 81 -23.04 -8.88 -16.11
CA ALA A 81 -21.90 -9.55 -15.48
C ALA A 81 -22.07 -9.66 -13.96
N ARG A 82 -21.70 -10.81 -13.40
CA ARG A 82 -21.71 -11.02 -11.96
C ARG A 82 -20.44 -10.43 -11.33
N LEU A 83 -20.63 -9.49 -10.42
CA LEU A 83 -19.56 -8.88 -9.63
C LEU A 83 -19.54 -9.50 -8.22
N ILE A 84 -18.45 -10.17 -7.85
CA ILE A 84 -18.33 -10.90 -6.58
C ILE A 84 -17.32 -10.26 -5.64
N ASN A 85 -17.44 -10.57 -4.34
CA ASN A 85 -16.43 -10.27 -3.32
C ASN A 85 -16.08 -8.77 -3.19
N ARG A 86 -17.09 -7.92 -3.33
CA ARG A 86 -16.97 -6.45 -3.32
C ARG A 86 -16.29 -5.89 -2.07
N ASP A 87 -16.47 -6.56 -0.94
CA ASP A 87 -15.90 -6.25 0.37
C ASP A 87 -14.45 -6.75 0.56
N ARG A 88 -13.88 -7.44 -0.43
CA ARG A 88 -12.49 -7.91 -0.32
C ARG A 88 -11.56 -6.80 -0.77
N MET A 89 -11.11 -6.00 0.19
CA MET A 89 -10.21 -4.87 -0.04
C MET A 89 -8.82 -5.13 0.51
N TRP A 90 -7.81 -4.65 -0.22
CA TRP A 90 -6.42 -4.66 0.20
C TRP A 90 -5.87 -3.24 0.17
N HIS A 91 -5.93 -2.59 1.34
CA HIS A 91 -5.46 -1.24 1.56
C HIS A 91 -4.25 -1.27 2.48
N TYR A 92 -3.31 -0.37 2.25
CA TYR A 92 -2.12 -0.28 3.07
C TYR A 92 -2.33 0.65 4.25
N VAL A 93 -1.63 0.35 5.34
CA VAL A 93 -1.70 1.10 6.60
C VAL A 93 -0.44 1.92 6.83
N GLU A 94 0.57 1.77 5.98
CA GLU A 94 1.84 2.50 6.00
C GLU A 94 1.89 3.61 4.93
N GLY A 95 0.77 4.30 4.70
CA GLY A 95 0.62 5.33 3.67
C GLY A 95 1.08 6.72 4.12
N ILE A 96 1.80 7.43 3.27
CA ILE A 96 2.23 8.82 3.46
C ILE A 96 1.85 9.68 2.24
N GLU A 97 1.56 10.95 2.48
CA GLU A 97 1.35 11.94 1.43
C GLU A 97 2.62 12.08 0.59
N ASN A 98 2.50 12.04 -0.74
CA ASN A 98 3.64 12.31 -1.60
C ASN A 98 3.91 13.82 -1.63
N TRP A 99 5.14 14.22 -1.31
CA TRP A 99 5.56 15.62 -1.38
C TRP A 99 5.68 16.14 -2.82
N ASP A 100 5.88 15.25 -3.80
CA ASP A 100 5.91 15.54 -5.24
C ASP A 100 4.87 14.68 -6.00
N PRO A 101 3.58 15.03 -5.92
CA PRO A 101 2.50 14.21 -6.43
C PRO A 101 2.37 14.27 -7.96
N ILE A 102 2.27 13.11 -8.61
CA ILE A 102 2.09 12.98 -10.06
C ILE A 102 0.58 12.94 -10.42
N TRP A 103 -0.28 12.58 -9.46
CA TRP A 103 -1.75 12.58 -9.59
C TRP A 103 -2.45 13.07 -8.31
N PRO A 104 -3.76 13.37 -8.36
CA PRO A 104 -4.50 13.86 -7.18
C PRO A 104 -4.48 12.86 -6.02
N MET A 105 -4.23 13.35 -4.80
CA MET A 105 -4.08 12.54 -3.58
C MET A 105 -3.00 11.45 -3.71
N HIS A 106 -2.00 11.66 -4.59
CA HIS A 106 -0.91 10.70 -4.78
C HIS A 106 -0.20 10.50 -3.46
N ALA A 107 -0.22 9.26 -3.02
CA ALA A 107 0.43 8.84 -1.82
C ALA A 107 1.24 7.59 -2.07
N ILE A 108 2.22 7.42 -1.20
CA ILE A 108 3.22 6.37 -1.29
C ILE A 108 3.10 5.48 -0.07
N ARG A 109 3.30 4.18 -0.28
CA ARG A 109 3.43 3.23 0.81
C ARG A 109 4.89 3.14 1.22
N ILE A 110 5.15 3.18 2.52
CA ILE A 110 6.43 2.74 3.08
C ILE A 110 6.47 1.20 3.03
N LEU A 111 7.60 0.65 2.60
CA LEU A 111 7.92 -0.77 2.71
C LEU A 111 8.92 -0.92 3.86
N PRO A 112 8.43 -1.04 5.11
CA PRO A 112 9.30 -1.02 6.28
C PRO A 112 10.03 -2.35 6.44
N GLY A 113 11.10 -2.33 7.25
CA GLY A 113 11.59 -3.48 7.96
C GLY A 113 10.98 -3.56 9.37
N PRO A 114 11.28 -4.62 10.13
CA PRO A 114 10.58 -4.91 11.38
C PRO A 114 10.97 -4.00 12.56
N SER A 115 11.96 -3.11 12.41
CA SER A 115 12.61 -2.47 13.56
C SER A 115 11.87 -1.27 14.13
N SER A 116 11.06 -0.56 13.33
CA SER A 116 10.28 0.59 13.79
C SER A 116 9.25 0.19 14.83
N LEU A 117 9.11 0.96 15.91
CA LEU A 117 7.98 0.80 16.83
C LEU A 117 6.74 1.42 16.18
N TRP A 118 5.62 0.70 16.27
CA TRP A 118 4.34 1.12 15.71
C TRP A 118 3.37 1.41 16.84
N PHE A 119 2.90 2.65 16.89
CA PHE A 119 1.93 3.13 17.86
C PHE A 119 0.63 3.51 17.14
N ASP A 120 -0.52 3.31 17.79
CA ASP A 120 -1.74 3.96 17.34
C ASP A 120 -1.72 5.47 17.65
N ALA A 121 -2.77 6.18 17.25
CA ALA A 121 -2.88 7.63 17.46
C ALA A 121 -2.77 8.07 18.93
N THR A 122 -3.03 7.17 19.89
CA THR A 122 -3.01 7.44 21.34
C THR A 122 -1.70 7.04 22.01
N GLY A 123 -0.72 6.58 21.24
CA GLY A 123 0.60 6.22 21.79
C GLY A 123 0.66 4.82 22.39
N LYS A 124 -0.36 3.99 22.18
CA LYS A 124 -0.31 2.57 22.54
C LYS A 124 0.39 1.80 21.43
N ARG A 125 1.40 1.01 21.80
CA ARG A 125 2.10 0.13 20.86
C ARG A 125 1.12 -0.90 20.32
N LEU A 126 1.14 -1.12 19.00
CA LEU A 126 0.29 -2.12 18.37
C LEU A 126 0.60 -3.52 18.95
N PRO A 127 -0.41 -4.39 19.17
CA PRO A 127 -0.19 -5.72 19.70
C PRO A 127 0.46 -6.64 18.66
N GLY A 128 1.13 -7.70 19.11
CA GLY A 128 1.60 -8.74 18.20
C GLY A 128 0.42 -9.48 17.56
N PRO A 129 0.48 -9.83 16.26
CA PRO A 129 1.63 -9.73 15.35
C PRO A 129 1.62 -8.48 14.44
N LEU A 130 1.02 -7.36 14.86
CA LEU A 130 0.79 -6.16 14.04
C LEU A 130 2.03 -5.27 13.93
N TRP A 131 3.15 -5.88 13.56
CA TRP A 131 4.45 -5.24 13.39
C TRP A 131 4.61 -4.72 11.95
N PRO A 132 5.54 -3.78 11.70
CA PRO A 132 5.79 -3.28 10.35
C PRO A 132 6.09 -4.42 9.37
N GLY A 133 5.33 -4.51 8.28
CA GLY A 133 5.51 -5.52 7.23
C GLY A 133 4.98 -6.92 7.54
N PHE A 134 4.19 -7.12 8.60
CA PHE A 134 3.63 -8.42 8.98
C PHE A 134 2.22 -8.63 8.44
N ASP A 135 1.20 -8.19 9.18
CA ASP A 135 -0.20 -8.41 8.83
C ASP A 135 -0.90 -7.08 8.49
N THR A 136 -0.82 -6.66 7.24
CA THR A 136 -1.49 -5.43 6.78
C THR A 136 -3.00 -5.43 7.04
N LEU A 137 -3.69 -6.56 6.84
CA LEU A 137 -5.15 -6.59 7.01
C LEU A 137 -5.53 -6.59 8.49
N GLY A 138 -4.82 -7.35 9.32
CA GLY A 138 -5.00 -7.33 10.77
C GLY A 138 -4.67 -5.97 11.37
N THR A 139 -3.63 -5.29 10.87
CA THR A 139 -3.32 -3.93 11.30
C THR A 139 -4.40 -2.95 10.87
N LEU A 140 -4.93 -3.07 9.65
CA LEU A 140 -6.05 -2.23 9.20
C LEU A 140 -7.26 -2.43 10.11
N GLU A 141 -7.61 -3.68 10.40
CA GLU A 141 -8.71 -4.03 11.31
C GLU A 141 -8.49 -3.44 12.70
N TYR A 142 -7.32 -3.60 13.31
CA TYR A 142 -7.00 -3.00 14.61
C TYR A 142 -7.16 -1.47 14.58
N LEU A 143 -6.52 -0.80 13.61
CA LEU A 143 -6.54 0.66 13.51
C LEU A 143 -7.94 1.22 13.26
N ARG A 144 -8.81 0.49 12.53
CA ARG A 144 -10.20 0.93 12.37
C ARG A 144 -11.00 0.95 13.67
N HIS A 145 -10.59 0.16 14.66
CA HIS A 145 -11.24 0.10 15.97
C HIS A 145 -10.62 1.04 17.02
N THR A 146 -9.54 1.76 16.70
CA THR A 146 -8.95 2.73 17.64
C THR A 146 -9.69 4.07 17.67
N GLY A 147 -10.64 4.30 16.76
CA GLY A 147 -11.35 5.58 16.64
C GLY A 147 -10.55 6.69 15.93
N HIS A 148 -9.41 6.36 15.33
CA HIS A 148 -8.54 7.32 14.65
C HIS A 148 -8.11 6.83 13.27
N ASP A 149 -7.92 7.76 12.33
CA ASP A 149 -7.60 7.44 10.93
C ASP A 149 -6.08 7.35 10.64
N TYR A 150 -5.25 7.47 11.68
CA TYR A 150 -3.80 7.50 11.55
C TYR A 150 -3.11 6.73 12.66
N SER A 151 -1.85 6.40 12.42
CA SER A 151 -0.95 5.76 13.37
C SER A 151 0.46 6.33 13.22
N TRP A 152 1.40 5.88 14.04
CA TRP A 152 2.77 6.39 14.06
C TRP A 152 3.78 5.27 13.97
N PHE A 153 4.72 5.42 13.04
CA PHE A 153 6.04 4.84 13.24
C PHE A 153 6.89 5.78 14.08
N VAL A 154 7.62 5.21 15.04
CA VAL A 154 8.72 5.86 15.75
C VAL A 154 9.98 5.04 15.54
N LEU A 155 11.03 5.70 15.07
CA LEU A 155 12.29 5.10 14.68
C LEU A 155 13.44 6.13 14.75
N ASP A 156 14.63 5.72 14.34
CA ASP A 156 15.82 6.56 14.28
C ASP A 156 16.45 6.57 12.88
N GLN A 157 17.51 7.34 12.71
CA GLN A 157 18.25 7.49 11.46
C GLN A 157 18.90 6.17 10.99
N SER A 158 19.32 5.30 11.91
CA SER A 158 19.92 4.00 11.58
C SER A 158 18.89 3.02 11.00
N ILE A 159 17.67 3.05 11.52
CA ILE A 159 16.53 2.27 11.00
C ILE A 159 16.08 2.82 9.65
N ILE A 160 15.73 4.11 9.56
CA ILE A 160 15.12 4.67 8.33
C ILE A 160 16.02 4.48 7.12
N ARG A 161 17.34 4.60 7.31
CA ARG A 161 18.32 4.46 6.24
C ARG A 161 18.30 3.08 5.58
N ARG A 162 18.05 2.02 6.35
CA ARG A 162 18.11 0.63 5.86
C ARG A 162 16.74 0.08 5.54
N GLU A 163 15.76 0.40 6.37
CA GLU A 163 14.48 -0.27 6.42
C GLU A 163 13.34 0.50 5.76
N PHE A 164 13.51 1.76 5.39
CA PHE A 164 12.46 2.51 4.67
C PHE A 164 12.75 2.51 3.17
N ALA A 165 12.06 1.65 2.44
CA ALA A 165 11.91 1.79 1.00
C ALA A 165 10.55 2.43 0.69
N LEU A 166 10.50 3.26 -0.35
CA LEU A 166 9.27 3.93 -0.78
C LEU A 166 8.69 3.22 -2.01
N SER A 167 7.39 2.95 -2.03
CA SER A 167 6.75 2.36 -3.21
C SER A 167 6.75 3.34 -4.38
N GLY A 168 7.06 2.86 -5.59
CA GLY A 168 7.07 3.68 -6.80
C GLY A 168 8.37 3.51 -7.57
N SER A 169 8.28 3.37 -8.90
CA SER A 169 9.44 3.24 -9.78
C SER A 169 10.35 4.48 -9.73
N GLU A 170 9.71 5.64 -9.62
CA GLU A 170 10.27 6.97 -9.51
C GLU A 170 11.03 7.17 -8.20
N GLN A 171 10.61 6.49 -7.13
CA GLN A 171 11.26 6.55 -5.81
C GLN A 171 12.43 5.56 -5.67
N ASN A 172 12.68 4.72 -6.69
CA ASN A 172 13.75 3.72 -6.67
C ASN A 172 14.56 3.76 -7.99
N PRO A 173 15.25 4.88 -8.28
CA PRO A 173 15.98 5.05 -9.54
C PRO A 173 17.11 4.04 -9.73
N ASP A 174 17.66 3.50 -8.64
CA ASP A 174 18.69 2.46 -8.65
C ASP A 174 18.17 1.10 -9.09
N LEU A 175 16.95 0.72 -8.68
CA LEU A 175 16.28 -0.49 -9.13
C LEU A 175 15.77 -0.33 -10.56
N THR A 176 15.15 0.82 -10.87
CA THR A 176 14.65 1.14 -12.20
C THR A 176 15.79 1.25 -13.22
N GLY A 177 16.93 1.81 -12.82
CA GLY A 177 18.15 1.92 -13.61
C GLY A 177 19.02 0.67 -13.62
N LYS A 178 18.58 -0.44 -13.00
CA LYS A 178 19.30 -1.73 -12.91
C LYS A 178 20.74 -1.62 -12.41
N SER A 179 21.03 -0.67 -11.51
CA SER A 179 22.38 -0.38 -11.05
C SER A 179 22.71 -1.09 -9.74
N TRP A 180 23.28 -2.30 -9.83
CA TRP A 180 23.70 -3.07 -8.65
C TRP A 180 24.70 -2.30 -7.76
N ARG A 181 25.52 -1.43 -8.35
CA ARG A 181 26.47 -0.56 -7.61
C ARG A 181 25.74 0.45 -6.74
N GLN A 182 24.65 1.05 -7.23
CA GLN A 182 23.86 2.01 -6.45
C GLN A 182 23.06 1.31 -5.34
N VAL A 183 22.53 0.12 -5.62
CA VAL A 183 21.89 -0.73 -4.60
C VAL A 183 22.88 -1.09 -3.48
N ALA A 184 24.11 -1.47 -3.83
CA ALA A 184 25.16 -1.76 -2.85
C ALA A 184 25.57 -0.53 -2.02
N LYS A 185 25.55 0.68 -2.59
CA LYS A 185 25.83 1.93 -1.84
C LYS A 185 24.82 2.21 -0.73
N ARG A 186 23.57 1.73 -0.83
CA ARG A 186 22.58 1.85 0.26
C ARG A 186 23.08 1.22 1.57
N ALA A 187 23.90 0.17 1.49
CA ALA A 187 24.43 -0.51 2.66
C ALA A 187 25.50 0.32 3.43
N ILE A 188 26.16 1.28 2.77
CA ILE A 188 27.41 1.91 3.25
C ILE A 188 27.24 3.40 3.64
N GLY A 189 26.43 4.20 2.93
CA GLY A 189 26.34 5.66 3.15
C GLY A 189 25.60 6.09 4.42
N LYS A 190 26.03 7.15 5.13
CA LYS A 190 25.45 7.60 6.43
C LYS A 190 23.98 8.03 6.37
N HIS A 191 23.51 8.52 5.23
CA HIS A 191 22.14 8.99 5.02
C HIS A 191 21.23 7.90 4.46
N ALA A 192 19.91 8.08 4.62
CA ALA A 192 18.93 7.26 3.90
C ALA A 192 19.05 7.48 2.37
N PRO A 193 18.47 6.60 1.55
CA PRO A 193 18.39 6.84 0.11
C PRO A 193 17.83 8.23 -0.18
N ALA A 194 18.35 8.93 -1.19
CA ALA A 194 17.99 10.33 -1.47
C ALA A 194 16.47 10.60 -1.52
N PRO A 195 15.63 9.73 -2.10
CA PRO A 195 14.17 9.90 -2.03
C PRO A 195 13.64 9.93 -0.59
N VAL A 196 14.13 9.04 0.28
CA VAL A 196 13.72 8.97 1.70
C VAL A 196 14.14 10.24 2.45
N GLU A 197 15.35 10.76 2.20
CA GLU A 197 15.78 12.04 2.79
C GLU A 197 14.93 13.21 2.27
N ALA A 198 14.54 13.22 1.00
CA ALA A 198 13.62 14.23 0.46
C ALA A 198 12.25 14.17 1.15
N PHE A 199 11.71 12.97 1.41
CA PHE A 199 10.51 12.80 2.22
C PHE A 199 10.68 13.28 3.66
N LYS A 200 11.85 13.05 4.25
CA LYS A 200 12.14 13.52 5.60
C LYS A 200 12.23 15.05 5.69
N GLN A 201 12.64 15.72 4.61
CA GLN A 201 12.79 17.18 4.54
C GLN A 201 11.51 17.89 4.11
N HIS A 202 10.74 17.32 3.18
CA HIS A 202 9.60 17.97 2.54
C HIS A 202 8.26 17.29 2.83
N GLY A 203 8.28 16.04 3.29
CA GLY A 203 7.10 15.25 3.57
C GLY A 203 6.35 15.78 4.79
N ARG A 204 5.08 16.08 4.59
CA ARG A 204 4.19 16.61 5.63
C ARG A 204 4.04 15.66 6.83
N ASP A 205 4.18 14.36 6.61
CA ASP A 205 3.95 13.31 7.62
C ASP A 205 5.16 13.06 8.55
N PHE A 206 6.29 13.74 8.36
CA PHE A 206 7.53 13.48 9.10
C PHE A 206 7.76 14.50 10.22
N VAL A 207 8.15 13.98 11.39
CA VAL A 207 8.67 14.77 12.52
C VAL A 207 10.06 14.25 12.84
N VAL A 208 11.06 15.13 12.89
CA VAL A 208 12.45 14.76 13.20
C VAL A 208 12.95 15.63 14.35
N ARG A 209 13.42 15.01 15.43
CA ARG A 209 13.88 15.69 16.64
C ARG A 209 15.00 14.91 17.30
N ASP A 210 15.80 15.59 18.11
CA ASP A 210 16.94 14.96 18.79
C ASP A 210 16.52 14.27 20.10
N THR A 211 15.43 14.73 20.71
CA THR A 211 14.89 14.17 21.96
C THR A 211 13.48 13.61 21.79
N LEU A 212 13.10 12.67 22.66
CA LEU A 212 11.77 12.04 22.63
C LEU A 212 10.67 13.04 22.99
N GLU A 213 10.91 13.91 23.97
CA GLU A 213 9.97 14.94 24.42
C GLU A 213 9.61 15.89 23.27
N GLU A 214 10.62 16.39 22.54
CA GLU A 214 10.41 17.24 21.39
C GLU A 214 9.74 16.48 20.24
N LEU A 215 10.07 15.19 20.04
CA LEU A 215 9.46 14.36 19.03
C LEU A 215 7.96 14.23 19.28
N VAL A 216 7.56 13.91 20.52
CA VAL A 216 6.16 13.77 20.92
C VAL A 216 5.42 15.09 20.83
N ALA A 217 6.04 16.20 21.24
CA ALA A 217 5.46 17.53 21.04
C ALA A 217 5.22 17.82 19.54
N GLY A 218 6.17 17.47 18.67
CA GLY A 218 6.02 17.59 17.22
C GLY A 218 4.94 16.68 16.63
N MET A 219 4.80 15.44 17.13
CA MET A 219 3.75 14.50 16.71
C MET A 219 2.36 15.04 17.06
N ASN A 220 2.18 15.54 18.29
CA ASN A 220 0.95 16.18 18.76
C ASN A 220 0.61 17.44 17.91
N ALA A 221 1.60 18.30 17.68
CA ALA A 221 1.43 19.49 16.84
C ALA A 221 1.00 19.15 15.41
N LEU A 222 1.63 18.13 14.79
CA LEU A 222 1.27 17.66 13.44
C LEU A 222 -0.13 17.04 13.40
N ALA A 223 -0.51 16.30 14.44
CA ALA A 223 -1.84 15.69 14.55
C ALA A 223 -2.94 16.72 14.84
N GLY A 224 -2.58 17.91 15.34
CA GLY A 224 -3.53 18.93 15.79
C GLY A 224 -4.27 18.54 17.07
N ASN A 225 -3.65 17.73 17.93
CA ASN A 225 -4.21 17.29 19.21
C ASN A 225 -3.10 17.07 20.25
N ALA A 226 -3.46 16.59 21.45
CA ALA A 226 -2.54 16.30 22.53
C ALA A 226 -2.74 14.86 23.08
N LEU A 227 -2.93 13.90 22.18
CA LEU A 227 -3.23 12.51 22.56
C LEU A 227 -2.01 11.74 23.08
N LEU A 228 -0.80 12.15 22.69
CA LEU A 228 0.43 11.42 23.01
C LEU A 228 1.10 11.97 24.27
N ASP A 229 1.48 11.05 25.16
CA ASP A 229 2.30 11.32 26.34
C ASP A 229 3.73 10.79 26.16
N ALA A 230 4.73 11.64 26.40
CA ALA A 230 6.13 11.28 26.22
C ALA A 230 6.58 10.21 27.22
N ALA A 231 6.06 10.23 28.46
CA ALA A 231 6.42 9.23 29.46
C ALA A 231 5.86 7.84 29.09
N GLN A 232 4.66 7.76 28.52
CA GLN A 232 4.09 6.53 27.99
C GLN A 232 4.93 5.95 26.85
N LEU A 233 5.25 6.76 25.82
CA LEU A 233 6.07 6.29 24.70
C LEU A 233 7.45 5.85 25.17
N ARG A 234 8.07 6.59 26.10
CA ARG A 234 9.35 6.22 26.72
C ARG A 234 9.31 4.83 27.35
N ARG A 235 8.27 4.53 28.14
CA ARG A 235 8.10 3.22 28.79
C ARG A 235 8.04 2.08 27.77
N GLU A 236 7.28 2.25 26.69
CA GLU A 236 7.16 1.24 25.62
C GLU A 236 8.48 1.04 24.86
N ILE A 237 9.16 2.14 24.51
CA ILE A 237 10.44 2.10 23.81
C ILE A 237 11.50 1.41 24.66
N GLU A 238 11.66 1.83 25.92
CA GLU A 238 12.65 1.26 26.84
C GLU A 238 12.34 -0.20 27.18
N ALA A 239 11.06 -0.59 27.25
CA ALA A 239 10.67 -1.99 27.45
C ALA A 239 11.14 -2.88 26.30
N ARG A 240 10.99 -2.43 25.05
CA ARG A 240 11.51 -3.11 23.86
C ARG A 240 13.04 -3.08 23.82
N ASP A 241 13.66 -1.95 24.15
CA ASP A 241 15.11 -1.77 24.05
C ASP A 241 15.90 -2.63 25.05
N ARG A 242 15.37 -2.85 26.26
CA ARG A 242 15.95 -3.79 27.24
C ARG A 242 16.05 -5.23 26.73
N GLN A 243 15.29 -5.58 25.68
CA GLN A 243 15.32 -6.92 25.09
C GLN A 243 16.51 -7.14 24.13
N PHE A 244 17.34 -6.13 23.84
CA PHE A 244 18.56 -6.30 23.02
C PHE A 244 19.82 -6.57 23.82
N ASP A 245 19.78 -6.41 25.15
CA ASP A 245 20.93 -6.67 26.01
C ASP A 245 21.23 -8.18 26.12
N ASN A 246 20.27 -9.03 25.74
CA ASN A 246 20.39 -10.49 25.74
C ASN A 246 19.99 -11.06 24.38
N PRO A 247 20.75 -12.01 23.80
CA PRO A 247 20.35 -12.75 22.60
C PRO A 247 19.00 -13.48 22.73
N TYR A 248 18.58 -13.81 23.95
CA TYR A 248 17.27 -14.37 24.26
C TYR A 248 16.29 -13.26 24.64
N SER A 249 15.19 -13.17 23.89
CA SER A 249 14.12 -12.18 24.07
C SER A 249 12.76 -12.87 24.06
N LYS A 250 11.81 -12.32 24.82
CA LYS A 250 10.39 -12.71 24.80
C LYS A 250 9.50 -11.69 24.12
N ASP A 251 10.05 -10.56 23.67
CA ASP A 251 9.33 -9.60 22.84
C ASP A 251 9.26 -10.14 21.41
N SER A 252 8.04 -10.40 20.93
CA SER A 252 7.82 -11.01 19.61
C SER A 252 8.31 -10.15 18.43
N GLN A 253 8.34 -8.82 18.56
CA GLN A 253 8.92 -7.96 17.54
C GLN A 253 10.44 -8.08 17.52
N VAL A 254 11.08 -8.16 18.69
CA VAL A 254 12.53 -8.38 18.80
C VAL A 254 12.92 -9.74 18.22
N MET A 255 12.14 -10.79 18.52
CA MET A 255 12.30 -12.10 17.89
C MET A 255 12.19 -12.02 16.35
N ALA A 256 11.22 -11.24 15.84
CA ALA A 256 11.06 -10.99 14.41
C ALA A 256 12.26 -10.28 13.78
N ILE A 257 12.80 -9.24 14.44
CA ILE A 257 14.01 -8.54 13.99
C ILE A 257 15.18 -9.52 13.90
N HIS A 258 15.40 -10.34 14.94
CA HIS A 258 16.47 -11.35 14.91
C HIS A 258 16.25 -12.39 13.80
N ASN A 259 15.02 -12.84 13.58
CA ASN A 259 14.71 -13.79 12.52
C ASN A 259 14.94 -13.20 11.12
N ALA A 260 14.52 -11.98 10.86
CA ALA A 260 14.77 -11.30 9.58
C ALA A 260 16.28 -11.19 9.30
N ARG A 261 17.07 -10.92 10.33
CA ARG A 261 18.54 -10.88 10.23
C ARG A 261 19.21 -12.25 10.04
N ARG A 262 18.51 -13.38 10.16
CA ARG A 262 19.07 -14.70 9.81
C ARG A 262 19.20 -14.85 8.29
N TYR A 263 18.37 -14.17 7.51
CA TYR A 263 18.54 -14.11 6.07
C TYR A 263 19.70 -13.18 5.70
N ARG A 264 20.71 -13.70 4.99
CA ARG A 264 21.95 -12.96 4.68
C ARG A 264 21.71 -11.67 3.90
N GLY A 265 20.76 -11.68 2.96
CA GLY A 265 20.39 -10.50 2.18
C GLY A 265 19.87 -9.38 3.07
N ASP A 266 18.91 -9.70 3.93
CA ASP A 266 18.31 -8.74 4.85
C ASP A 266 19.32 -8.24 5.89
N ARG A 267 20.14 -9.13 6.45
CA ARG A 267 21.17 -8.78 7.43
C ARG A 267 22.14 -7.70 6.93
N LEU A 268 22.51 -7.79 5.65
CA LEU A 268 23.50 -6.92 5.02
C LEU A 268 22.88 -5.64 4.48
N VAL A 269 21.73 -5.74 3.82
CA VAL A 269 21.19 -4.66 2.97
C VAL A 269 19.96 -3.98 3.58
N ARG A 270 19.04 -4.75 4.19
CA ARG A 270 17.68 -4.27 4.47
C ARG A 270 17.41 -3.98 5.94
N VAL A 271 17.85 -4.83 6.85
CA VAL A 271 17.51 -4.73 8.27
C VAL A 271 18.64 -4.02 9.01
N ALA A 272 18.30 -3.09 9.90
CA ALA A 272 19.22 -2.40 10.79
C ALA A 272 19.82 -3.39 11.80
N LYS A 273 21.04 -3.10 12.26
CA LYS A 273 21.59 -3.86 13.38
C LYS A 273 20.74 -3.56 14.62
N PRO A 274 20.38 -4.55 15.44
CA PRO A 274 19.62 -4.28 16.66
C PRO A 274 20.39 -3.32 17.56
N HIS A 275 19.69 -2.32 18.09
CA HIS A 275 20.20 -1.29 18.99
C HIS A 275 19.03 -0.66 19.75
N ARG A 276 19.36 0.09 20.79
CA ARG A 276 18.37 0.85 21.57
C ARG A 276 17.96 2.09 20.78
N LEU A 277 16.66 2.31 20.64
CA LEU A 277 16.09 3.38 19.84
C LEU A 277 16.45 4.77 20.38
N LEU A 278 16.54 4.90 21.71
CA LEU A 278 16.87 6.18 22.37
C LEU A 278 18.37 6.46 22.51
N ASP A 279 19.25 5.64 21.92
CA ASP A 279 20.68 5.91 21.90
C ASP A 279 21.00 7.07 20.93
N PRO A 280 21.52 8.21 21.43
CA PRO A 280 21.77 9.39 20.59
C PRO A 280 22.72 9.12 19.42
N SER A 281 23.60 8.11 19.52
CA SER A 281 24.53 7.76 18.43
C SER A 281 23.84 7.23 17.17
N HIS A 282 22.57 6.82 17.30
CA HIS A 282 21.72 6.33 16.21
C HIS A 282 20.73 7.38 15.70
N GLY A 283 20.66 8.56 16.33
CA GLY A 283 19.73 9.63 16.04
C GLY A 283 19.99 10.39 14.71
N PRO A 284 19.14 11.39 14.40
CA PRO A 284 18.00 11.87 15.19
C PRO A 284 16.85 10.86 15.29
N LEU A 285 15.92 11.09 16.22
CA LEU A 285 14.64 10.38 16.28
C LEU A 285 13.70 10.90 15.20
N ILE A 286 12.89 9.99 14.68
CA ILE A 286 11.97 10.23 13.57
C ILE A 286 10.63 9.61 13.92
N ALA A 287 9.56 10.38 13.76
CA ALA A 287 8.19 9.91 13.78
C ALA A 287 7.55 10.14 12.42
N VAL A 288 6.78 9.16 11.95
CA VAL A 288 6.08 9.24 10.66
C VAL A 288 4.61 8.94 10.88
N ARG A 289 3.75 9.92 10.54
CA ARG A 289 2.30 9.74 10.55
C ARG A 289 1.91 8.85 9.38
N LEU A 290 1.24 7.75 9.68
CA LEU A 290 0.78 6.80 8.68
C LEU A 290 -0.73 6.92 8.51
N ASN A 291 -1.17 6.86 7.27
CA ASN A 291 -2.56 6.98 6.86
C ASN A 291 -2.99 5.71 6.10
N ILE A 292 -4.30 5.46 6.07
CA ILE A 292 -4.85 4.40 5.23
C ILE A 292 -4.75 4.80 3.76
N LEU A 293 -4.09 3.95 2.97
CA LEU A 293 -3.81 4.14 1.56
C LEU A 293 -4.66 3.17 0.73
N THR A 294 -5.58 3.71 -0.07
CA THR A 294 -6.33 2.90 -1.02
C THR A 294 -5.38 2.32 -2.06
N ARG A 295 -5.56 1.03 -2.37
CA ARG A 295 -4.70 0.37 -3.34
C ARG A 295 -5.43 -0.62 -4.23
N LYS A 296 -5.97 -1.70 -3.67
CA LYS A 296 -6.54 -2.78 -4.49
C LYS A 296 -7.88 -3.27 -3.98
N THR A 297 -8.70 -3.77 -4.89
CA THR A 297 -9.81 -4.69 -4.62
C THR A 297 -9.45 -6.10 -5.04
N LEU A 298 -9.73 -7.08 -4.19
CA LEU A 298 -9.50 -8.50 -4.43
C LEU A 298 -10.75 -9.19 -5.03
N GLY A 299 -11.92 -8.55 -4.92
CA GLY A 299 -13.09 -8.90 -5.71
C GLY A 299 -13.04 -8.33 -7.13
N GLY A 300 -14.03 -8.68 -7.93
CA GLY A 300 -14.11 -8.28 -9.33
C GLY A 300 -15.13 -9.08 -10.12
N LEU A 301 -15.12 -8.90 -11.44
CA LEU A 301 -15.92 -9.69 -12.36
C LEU A 301 -15.58 -11.17 -12.17
N GLU A 302 -16.61 -11.99 -11.93
CA GLU A 302 -16.44 -13.43 -11.83
C GLU A 302 -16.09 -13.99 -13.21
N THR A 303 -15.07 -14.85 -13.27
CA THR A 303 -14.67 -15.50 -14.51
C THR A 303 -14.44 -16.98 -14.31
N ASP A 304 -14.61 -17.75 -15.36
CA ASP A 304 -14.12 -19.13 -15.38
C ASP A 304 -12.60 -19.20 -15.66
N LEU A 305 -12.07 -20.42 -15.79
CA LEU A 305 -10.65 -20.69 -16.06
C LEU A 305 -10.18 -20.24 -17.45
N GLN A 306 -11.10 -19.89 -18.35
CA GLN A 306 -10.81 -19.29 -19.65
C GLN A 306 -10.96 -17.77 -19.62
N ALA A 307 -11.11 -17.18 -18.42
CA ALA A 307 -11.31 -15.77 -18.19
C ALA A 307 -12.58 -15.19 -18.85
N ARG A 308 -13.56 -16.04 -19.20
CA ARG A 308 -14.87 -15.61 -19.67
C ARG A 308 -15.67 -15.08 -18.48
N VAL A 309 -16.26 -13.91 -18.61
CA VAL A 309 -17.07 -13.30 -17.54
C VAL A 309 -18.37 -14.07 -17.39
N LEU A 310 -18.74 -14.39 -16.14
CA LEU A 310 -19.96 -15.13 -15.84
C LEU A 310 -21.12 -14.18 -15.51
N GLY A 311 -22.32 -14.57 -15.91
CA GLY A 311 -23.58 -13.95 -15.51
C GLY A 311 -24.09 -14.47 -14.16
N HIS A 312 -25.26 -13.99 -13.75
CA HIS A 312 -25.91 -14.40 -12.50
C HIS A 312 -26.39 -15.86 -12.48
N ASP A 313 -26.58 -16.46 -13.65
CA ASP A 313 -26.91 -17.86 -13.87
C ASP A 313 -25.66 -18.78 -13.92
N GLY A 314 -24.46 -18.21 -13.72
CA GLY A 314 -23.20 -18.91 -13.82
C GLY A 314 -22.77 -19.23 -15.26
N GLN A 315 -23.53 -18.80 -16.27
CA GLN A 315 -23.16 -19.00 -17.66
C GLN A 315 -22.23 -17.89 -18.16
N PRO A 316 -21.29 -18.20 -19.07
CA PRO A 316 -20.46 -17.17 -19.70
C PRO A 316 -21.29 -16.16 -20.48
N LEU A 317 -21.03 -14.88 -20.28
CA LEU A 317 -21.54 -13.82 -21.13
C LEU A 317 -20.82 -13.85 -22.49
N PRO A 318 -21.54 -14.03 -23.61
CA PRO A 318 -20.92 -14.16 -24.92
C PRO A 318 -20.03 -12.97 -25.26
N GLY A 319 -18.78 -13.26 -25.64
CA GLY A 319 -17.81 -12.25 -26.07
C GLY A 319 -17.21 -11.39 -24.95
N LEU A 320 -17.55 -11.58 -23.67
CA LEU A 320 -17.02 -10.77 -22.57
C LEU A 320 -15.99 -11.56 -21.72
N TYR A 321 -14.82 -10.95 -21.55
CA TYR A 321 -13.70 -11.48 -20.78
C TYR A 321 -13.18 -10.44 -19.78
N ALA A 322 -12.49 -10.87 -18.73
CA ALA A 322 -11.88 -9.96 -17.77
C ALA A 322 -10.54 -10.47 -17.25
N ALA A 323 -9.64 -9.56 -16.87
CA ALA A 323 -8.31 -9.88 -16.40
C ALA A 323 -7.77 -8.89 -15.37
N GLY A 324 -6.76 -9.33 -14.61
CA GLY A 324 -6.11 -8.55 -13.56
C GLY A 324 -7.09 -8.17 -12.45
N GLU A 325 -6.88 -7.00 -11.84
CA GLU A 325 -7.69 -6.54 -10.71
C GLU A 325 -9.19 -6.40 -11.06
N ALA A 326 -9.53 -6.12 -12.32
CA ALA A 326 -10.94 -6.06 -12.75
C ALA A 326 -11.66 -7.40 -12.57
N ALA A 327 -10.92 -8.50 -12.62
CA ALA A 327 -11.39 -9.87 -12.35
C ALA A 327 -10.87 -10.40 -11.01
N GLY A 328 -10.57 -9.54 -10.02
CA GLY A 328 -10.02 -9.96 -8.73
C GLY A 328 -8.73 -10.79 -8.83
N PHE A 329 -7.88 -10.47 -9.81
CA PHE A 329 -6.62 -11.14 -10.14
C PHE A 329 -6.73 -12.56 -10.70
N GLY A 330 -7.93 -12.98 -11.17
CA GLY A 330 -8.13 -14.25 -11.86
C GLY A 330 -9.38 -15.01 -11.43
N GLY A 331 -10.56 -14.40 -11.57
CA GLY A 331 -11.85 -15.03 -11.28
C GLY A 331 -12.51 -14.58 -9.98
N GLY A 332 -12.11 -13.43 -9.44
CA GLY A 332 -12.81 -12.73 -8.36
C GLY A 332 -12.58 -13.30 -6.96
N GLY A 333 -11.78 -14.36 -6.80
CA GLY A 333 -11.58 -15.03 -5.50
C GLY A 333 -10.16 -15.49 -5.18
N LEU A 334 -9.19 -15.34 -6.10
CA LEU A 334 -7.84 -15.95 -6.03
C LEU A 334 -7.12 -15.69 -4.69
N HIS A 335 -7.25 -14.48 -4.16
CA HIS A 335 -6.53 -14.06 -2.95
C HIS A 335 -7.33 -14.20 -1.65
N GLY A 336 -8.57 -14.70 -1.69
CA GLY A 336 -9.45 -14.67 -0.51
C GLY A 336 -9.54 -13.24 0.08
N TYR A 337 -9.56 -13.14 1.41
CA TYR A 337 -9.45 -11.86 2.12
C TYR A 337 -8.01 -11.39 2.32
N ARG A 338 -7.04 -12.31 2.28
CA ARG A 338 -5.64 -12.08 2.65
C ARG A 338 -4.75 -12.44 1.49
N SER A 339 -4.34 -11.42 0.72
CA SER A 339 -3.39 -11.63 -0.37
C SER A 339 -1.96 -11.79 0.13
N LEU A 340 -1.13 -12.45 -0.67
CA LEU A 340 0.30 -12.49 -0.47
C LEU A 340 0.93 -11.34 -1.25
N GLU A 341 1.65 -10.45 -0.56
CA GLU A 341 2.41 -9.39 -1.20
C GLU A 341 3.34 -9.97 -2.28
N GLY A 342 3.36 -9.32 -3.46
CA GLY A 342 4.08 -9.80 -4.64
C GLY A 342 3.29 -10.69 -5.60
N SER A 343 2.14 -11.25 -5.19
CA SER A 343 1.34 -12.15 -6.06
C SER A 343 0.46 -11.42 -7.09
N PHE A 344 0.13 -10.15 -6.86
CA PHE A 344 -0.78 -9.37 -7.70
C PHE A 344 -0.35 -9.25 -9.17
N LEU A 345 0.93 -8.98 -9.41
CA LEU A 345 1.45 -8.83 -10.77
C LEU A 345 1.34 -10.13 -11.56
N GLY A 346 1.61 -11.27 -10.90
CA GLY A 346 1.40 -12.59 -11.48
C GLY A 346 -0.05 -12.79 -11.89
N GLY A 347 -1.00 -12.48 -11.00
CA GLY A 347 -2.43 -12.54 -11.29
C GLY A 347 -2.81 -11.73 -12.54
N CYS A 348 -2.30 -10.51 -12.69
CA CYS A 348 -2.51 -9.70 -13.90
C CYS A 348 -1.93 -10.34 -15.17
N LEU A 349 -0.68 -10.81 -15.13
CA LEU A 349 0.00 -11.35 -16.30
C LEU A 349 -0.62 -12.67 -16.77
N PHE A 350 -0.90 -13.59 -15.85
CA PHE A 350 -1.44 -14.90 -16.19
C PHE A 350 -2.90 -14.82 -16.65
N SER A 351 -3.76 -14.09 -15.93
CA SER A 351 -5.15 -13.91 -16.35
C SER A 351 -5.27 -13.16 -17.67
N GLY A 352 -4.44 -12.13 -17.89
CA GLY A 352 -4.39 -11.40 -19.16
C GLY A 352 -3.98 -12.30 -20.34
N ARG A 353 -2.98 -13.17 -20.14
CA ARG A 353 -2.56 -14.15 -21.15
C ARG A 353 -3.66 -15.17 -21.46
N ILE A 354 -4.38 -15.63 -20.45
CA ILE A 354 -5.50 -16.57 -20.61
C ILE A 354 -6.63 -15.90 -21.38
N ALA A 355 -7.07 -14.71 -20.96
CA ALA A 355 -8.13 -13.96 -21.61
C ALA A 355 -7.82 -13.69 -23.09
N GLY A 356 -6.58 -13.27 -23.40
CA GLY A 356 -6.16 -13.03 -24.77
C GLY A 356 -6.20 -14.29 -25.65
N ARG A 357 -5.76 -15.44 -25.12
CA ARG A 357 -5.80 -16.72 -25.84
C ARG A 357 -7.22 -17.23 -26.06
N ALA A 358 -8.05 -17.17 -25.03
CA ALA A 358 -9.44 -17.63 -25.10
C ALA A 358 -10.25 -16.75 -26.07
N ALA A 359 -10.09 -15.42 -25.98
CA ALA A 359 -10.71 -14.49 -26.92
C ALA A 359 -10.25 -14.76 -28.36
N ALA A 360 -8.95 -14.94 -28.61
CA ALA A 360 -8.43 -15.23 -29.95
C ALA A 360 -8.99 -16.55 -30.52
N ALA A 361 -9.08 -17.60 -29.71
CA ALA A 361 -9.62 -18.89 -30.15
C ALA A 361 -11.12 -18.83 -30.44
N ALA A 362 -11.88 -17.99 -29.72
CA ALA A 362 -13.32 -17.86 -29.90
C ALA A 362 -13.72 -17.03 -31.14
N VAL A 363 -12.78 -16.27 -31.71
CA VAL A 363 -13.03 -15.39 -32.87
C VAL A 363 -12.30 -15.82 -34.14
N ALA A 364 -11.48 -16.88 -34.04
CA ALA A 364 -10.85 -17.55 -35.16
C ALA A 364 -11.89 -18.42 -35.88
#